data_AF-A0A832IK00-F1
#
_entry.id   AF-A0A832IK00-F1
#
_cell.length_a   1.000
_cell.length_b   1.000
_cell.length_c   1.000
_cell.angle_alpha   90.00
_cell.angle_beta   90.00
_cell.angle_gamma   90.00
#
_symmetry.space_group_name_H-M   'P 1'
#
loop_
_entity.id
_entity.type
_entity.pdbx_description
1 polymer ?
#
loop_
_entity_poly.entity_id
_entity_poly.type
_entity_poly.pdbx_seq_one_letter_code
_entity_poly.pdbx_strand_id
1 'polypeptide(L)'
;MNVINHIKYPLKFQPILKEKIWGGKKLATLLNKESTKSNIGESWEIACVEKEVSIVANGKFKGANLENLIVIYRDALLGKKVFKQFSYKFPLLIKFIDANQALSIQLHPDDELAKERHNSFGKTEMWYVVQANPGSNLIVGFKKDTTVDEYLEHLHNKTLLDILNVDIVKEGDVYFIPTGRVHAIGAGVLLAEIQQTSDVTYRIYDWDRVDDKGNHRELHTTDALTAIDYKAQENYKTTYNTEVNKVTNIIDCQYFTTNIVVIDNESEMKIDHADKDSFVIYMCVGGNVVFHYDDECEEPLAKGETVLIPALLKKFRISSKEPSKLLEIYIT
;
A
#
# COMPACT_ATOMS: atom_id res chain seq x y z
N MET A 1 20.12 13.34 -29.46
CA MET A 1 19.89 12.01 -28.83
C MET A 1 18.66 12.16 -27.95
N ASN A 2 17.54 11.51 -28.29
CA ASN A 2 16.25 11.75 -27.62
C ASN A 2 16.34 11.32 -26.14
N VAL A 3 16.21 12.29 -25.23
CA VAL A 3 16.26 12.12 -23.77
C VAL A 3 15.27 11.05 -23.27
N ILE A 4 14.21 10.78 -24.02
CA ILE A 4 13.10 9.86 -23.72
C ILE A 4 13.55 8.39 -23.64
N ASN A 5 14.64 7.98 -24.31
CA ASN A 5 15.02 6.56 -24.41
C ASN A 5 15.74 5.97 -23.18
N HIS A 6 15.86 6.72 -22.07
CA HIS A 6 16.80 6.36 -20.99
C HIS A 6 16.16 5.77 -19.71
N ILE A 7 14.82 5.70 -19.60
CA ILE A 7 14.13 5.14 -18.42
C ILE A 7 13.66 3.70 -18.66
N LYS A 8 14.63 2.79 -18.87
CA LYS A 8 14.38 1.37 -19.18
C LYS A 8 15.04 0.41 -18.18
N TYR A 9 14.98 0.73 -16.90
CA TYR A 9 15.44 -0.20 -15.86
C TYR A 9 14.52 -0.15 -14.63
N PRO A 10 14.46 -1.22 -13.82
CA PRO A 10 13.69 -1.24 -12.58
C PRO A 10 14.19 -0.18 -11.59
N LEU A 11 13.31 0.74 -11.17
CA LEU A 11 13.64 1.83 -10.25
C LEU A 11 13.30 1.44 -8.81
N LYS A 12 14.32 1.36 -7.95
CA LYS A 12 14.16 1.23 -6.50
C LYS A 12 14.24 2.62 -5.87
N PHE A 13 13.61 2.78 -4.70
CA PHE A 13 13.58 4.04 -3.99
C PHE A 13 14.09 3.88 -2.56
N GLN A 14 14.62 4.96 -2.01
CA GLN A 14 14.94 5.05 -0.59
C GLN A 14 13.63 5.08 0.20
N PRO A 15 13.42 4.14 1.15
CA PRO A 15 12.18 4.14 1.94
C PRO A 15 12.13 5.36 2.85
N ILE A 16 10.96 6.01 2.91
CA ILE A 16 10.72 7.10 3.86
C ILE A 16 10.11 6.48 5.13
N LEU A 17 10.91 6.40 6.19
CA LEU A 17 10.50 5.77 7.44
C LEU A 17 9.78 6.77 8.36
N LYS A 18 8.61 6.39 8.87
CA LYS A 18 7.79 7.22 9.77
C LYS A 18 7.72 6.61 11.16
N GLU A 19 8.15 7.37 12.15
CA GLU A 19 7.89 7.06 13.56
C GLU A 19 6.39 7.21 13.86
N LYS A 20 5.83 6.25 14.59
CA LYS A 20 4.43 6.27 15.02
C LYS A 20 4.36 5.76 16.46
N ILE A 21 3.45 6.31 17.25
CA ILE A 21 3.23 5.89 18.65
C ILE A 21 2.84 4.40 18.78
N TRP A 22 2.27 3.83 17.73
CA TRP A 22 1.91 2.41 17.62
C TRP A 22 2.95 1.57 16.88
N GLY A 23 4.01 2.20 16.37
CA GLY A 23 5.02 1.57 15.53
C GLY A 23 5.93 0.61 16.28
N GLY A 24 6.61 -0.26 15.53
CA GLY A 24 7.40 -1.35 16.07
C GLY A 24 8.81 -1.45 15.50
N LYS A 25 9.32 -2.69 15.52
CA LYS A 25 10.66 -3.06 15.05
C LYS A 25 10.62 -4.03 13.86
N LYS A 26 9.45 -4.54 13.45
CA LYS A 26 9.34 -5.57 12.41
C LYS A 26 9.79 -5.07 11.04
N LEU A 27 9.61 -3.78 10.74
CA LEU A 27 10.18 -3.19 9.53
C LEU A 27 11.70 -3.37 9.50
N ALA A 28 12.39 -3.12 10.61
CA ALA A 28 13.84 -3.32 10.71
C ALA A 28 14.22 -4.80 10.76
N THR A 29 13.56 -5.60 11.59
CA THR A 29 13.98 -6.99 11.87
C THR A 29 13.51 -8.01 10.84
N LEU A 30 12.41 -7.76 10.13
CA LEU A 30 11.84 -8.70 9.15
C LEU A 30 11.95 -8.20 7.70
N LEU A 31 11.95 -6.89 7.48
CA LEU A 31 12.01 -6.28 6.15
C LEU A 31 13.30 -5.48 5.90
N ASN A 32 14.29 -5.60 6.80
CA ASN A 32 15.62 -5.00 6.68
C ASN A 32 15.61 -3.47 6.46
N LYS A 33 14.61 -2.76 7.00
CA LYS A 33 14.54 -1.31 6.94
C LYS A 33 15.51 -0.69 7.94
N GLU A 34 16.64 -0.20 7.44
CA GLU A 34 17.69 0.40 8.26
C GLU A 34 17.18 1.63 9.02
N SER A 35 17.17 1.55 10.36
CA SER A 35 16.81 2.65 11.24
C SER A 35 17.44 2.46 12.61
N THR A 36 17.79 3.57 13.26
CA THR A 36 18.21 3.58 14.68
C THR A 36 17.03 3.72 15.63
N LYS A 37 15.81 3.94 15.12
CA LYS A 37 14.58 4.11 15.90
C LYS A 37 13.87 2.78 16.11
N SER A 38 13.12 2.68 17.20
CA SER A 38 12.45 1.44 17.63
C SER A 38 10.92 1.44 17.47
N ASN A 39 10.37 2.52 16.94
CA ASN A 39 8.94 2.82 16.82
C ASN A 39 8.57 3.22 15.37
N ILE A 40 9.24 2.62 14.38
CA ILE A 40 8.89 2.87 12.98
C ILE A 40 7.58 2.13 12.70
N GLY A 41 6.53 2.89 12.41
CA GLY A 41 5.21 2.33 12.11
C GLY A 41 4.98 2.17 10.60
N GLU A 42 5.59 3.02 9.78
CA GLU A 42 5.38 2.99 8.34
C GLU A 42 6.72 3.10 7.60
N SER A 43 6.84 2.36 6.51
CA SER A 43 7.87 2.51 5.49
C SER A 43 7.17 2.88 4.19
N TRP A 44 7.28 4.13 3.76
CA TRP A 44 6.73 4.54 2.47
C TRP A 44 7.74 4.19 1.38
N GLU A 45 7.35 3.26 0.51
CA GLU A 45 8.20 2.65 -0.50
C GLU A 45 8.22 3.47 -1.78
N ILE A 46 7.05 3.96 -2.20
CA ILE A 46 6.90 4.88 -3.33
C ILE A 46 5.84 5.91 -2.95
N ALA A 47 6.23 7.18 -2.91
CA ALA A 47 5.41 8.31 -2.50
C ALA A 47 5.69 9.55 -3.36
N CYS A 48 4.63 10.27 -3.70
CA CYS A 48 4.67 11.68 -4.11
C CYS A 48 3.57 12.44 -3.36
N VAL A 49 3.65 12.44 -2.04
CA VAL A 49 2.76 13.22 -1.16
C VAL A 49 3.48 14.52 -0.81
N GLU A 50 2.76 15.60 -0.50
CA GLU A 50 3.36 16.91 -0.24
C GLU A 50 4.56 16.82 0.75
N LYS A 51 5.73 17.31 0.31
CA LYS A 51 7.03 17.27 1.02
C LYS A 51 7.64 15.89 1.24
N GLU A 52 6.99 14.83 0.78
CA GLU A 52 7.38 13.44 0.98
C GLU A 52 7.42 12.72 -0.37
N VAL A 53 8.52 12.93 -1.09
CA VAL A 53 8.72 12.44 -2.45
C VAL A 53 9.87 11.44 -2.48
N SER A 54 9.61 10.28 -3.07
CA SER A 54 10.60 9.20 -3.16
C SER A 54 11.82 9.60 -4.00
N ILE A 55 12.99 9.21 -3.49
CA ILE A 55 14.29 9.40 -4.14
C ILE A 55 14.79 8.06 -4.66
N VAL A 56 15.21 8.01 -5.92
CA VAL A 56 15.72 6.78 -6.55
C VAL A 56 17.00 6.32 -5.84
N ALA A 57 17.08 5.02 -5.54
CA ALA A 57 18.17 4.40 -4.80
C ALA A 57 19.24 3.75 -5.70
N ASN A 58 18.91 3.43 -6.96
CA ASN A 58 19.73 2.61 -7.85
C ASN A 58 19.92 3.21 -9.25
N GLY A 59 20.93 2.68 -9.95
CA GLY A 59 21.22 2.99 -11.35
C GLY A 59 21.55 4.46 -11.64
N LYS A 60 21.40 4.84 -12.92
CA LYS A 60 21.77 6.17 -13.44
C LYS A 60 20.98 7.33 -12.81
N PHE A 61 19.75 7.07 -12.35
CA PHE A 61 18.90 8.08 -11.73
C PHE A 61 19.02 8.12 -10.21
N LYS A 62 19.96 7.38 -9.59
CA LYS A 62 20.17 7.45 -8.14
C LYS A 62 20.29 8.89 -7.65
N GLY A 63 19.52 9.23 -6.60
CA GLY A 63 19.43 10.59 -6.05
C GLY A 63 18.41 11.49 -6.75
N ALA A 64 17.81 11.07 -7.87
CA ALA A 64 16.75 11.81 -8.53
C ALA A 64 15.42 11.67 -7.78
N ASN A 65 14.66 12.76 -7.77
CA ASN A 65 13.31 12.84 -7.22
C ASN A 65 12.28 12.30 -8.25
N LEU A 66 11.32 11.50 -7.79
CA LEU A 66 10.30 10.88 -8.65
C LEU A 66 9.43 11.90 -9.42
N GLU A 67 9.03 13.02 -8.81
CA GLU A 67 8.28 14.07 -9.50
C GLU A 67 9.08 14.66 -10.68
N ASN A 68 10.38 14.90 -10.50
CA ASN A 68 11.24 15.35 -11.59
C ASN A 68 11.31 14.32 -12.72
N LEU A 69 11.37 13.03 -12.40
CA LEU A 69 11.32 11.97 -13.41
C LEU A 69 9.98 11.96 -14.14
N ILE A 70 8.86 12.19 -13.45
CA ILE A 70 7.54 12.28 -14.08
C ILE A 70 7.47 13.47 -15.04
N VAL A 71 8.00 14.64 -14.66
CA VAL A 71 8.05 15.82 -15.53
C VAL A 71 8.87 15.57 -16.79
N ILE A 72 10.03 14.91 -16.66
CA ILE A 72 10.96 14.67 -17.77
C ILE A 72 10.47 13.55 -18.68
N TYR A 73 10.02 12.42 -18.11
CA TYR A 73 9.75 11.19 -18.86
C TYR A 73 8.27 10.96 -19.15
N ARG A 74 7.35 11.61 -18.42
CA ARG A 74 5.91 11.64 -18.71
C ARG A 74 5.33 10.25 -18.96
N ASP A 75 4.77 10.01 -20.15
CA ASP A 75 4.17 8.74 -20.56
C ASP A 75 5.19 7.61 -20.74
N ALA A 76 6.48 7.90 -20.94
CA ALA A 76 7.51 6.86 -20.94
C ALA A 76 7.73 6.25 -19.54
N LEU A 77 7.51 7.05 -18.48
CA LEU A 77 7.52 6.55 -17.10
C LEU A 77 6.16 6.00 -16.71
N LEU A 78 5.09 6.79 -16.88
CA LEU A 78 3.78 6.48 -16.32
C LEU A 78 2.86 5.63 -17.21
N GLY A 79 3.05 5.66 -18.53
CA GLY A 79 2.07 5.19 -19.51
C GLY A 79 1.19 6.34 -20.01
N LYS A 80 0.67 6.23 -21.24
CA LYS A 80 -0.08 7.33 -21.88
C LYS A 80 -1.44 7.54 -21.22
N LYS A 81 -2.17 6.46 -20.92
CA LYS A 81 -3.43 6.51 -20.17
C LYS A 81 -3.25 7.16 -18.80
N VAL A 82 -2.28 6.67 -18.03
CA VAL A 82 -2.01 7.18 -16.67
C VAL A 82 -1.61 8.65 -16.72
N PHE A 83 -0.68 9.03 -17.61
CA PHE A 83 -0.28 10.43 -17.75
C PHE A 83 -1.44 11.32 -18.20
N LYS A 84 -2.35 10.83 -19.05
CA LYS A 84 -3.56 11.59 -19.44
C LYS A 84 -4.50 11.83 -18.26
N GLN A 85 -4.66 10.84 -17.38
CA GLN A 85 -5.57 10.92 -16.24
C GLN A 85 -5.01 11.75 -15.08
N PHE A 86 -3.72 11.55 -14.75
CA PHE A 86 -3.11 12.14 -13.55
C PHE A 86 -2.11 13.27 -13.85
N SER A 87 -1.80 13.51 -15.12
CA SER A 87 -0.79 14.49 -15.55
C SER A 87 0.55 14.25 -14.84
N TYR A 88 1.03 15.23 -14.08
CA TYR A 88 2.31 15.17 -13.38
C TYR A 88 2.22 14.56 -11.97
N LYS A 89 1.04 14.09 -11.55
CA LYS A 89 0.84 13.49 -10.24
C LYS A 89 1.05 11.98 -10.30
N PHE A 90 1.78 11.44 -9.32
CA PHE A 90 1.84 10.00 -9.13
C PHE A 90 0.57 9.52 -8.40
N PRO A 91 -0.14 8.49 -8.90
CA PRO A 91 -1.49 8.17 -8.43
C PRO A 91 -1.55 7.27 -7.18
N LEU A 92 -0.45 6.61 -6.80
CA LEU A 92 -0.42 5.67 -5.67
C LEU A 92 0.55 6.07 -4.56
N LEU A 93 0.24 5.63 -3.35
CA LEU A 93 1.16 5.57 -2.23
C LEU A 93 1.31 4.12 -1.79
N ILE A 94 2.56 3.65 -1.74
CA ILE A 94 2.90 2.25 -1.45
C ILE A 94 3.63 2.18 -0.12
N LYS A 95 3.18 1.33 0.80
CA LYS A 95 3.77 1.24 2.13
C LYS A 95 3.91 -0.19 2.65
N PHE A 96 4.82 -0.35 3.60
CA PHE A 96 4.68 -1.37 4.64
C PHE A 96 4.30 -0.73 5.97
N ILE A 97 3.43 -1.38 6.74
CA ILE A 97 2.96 -0.93 8.06
C ILE A 97 3.27 -1.99 9.11
N ASP A 98 3.93 -1.58 10.20
CA ASP A 98 4.19 -2.41 11.39
C ASP A 98 3.40 -1.89 12.60
N ALA A 99 2.29 -2.57 12.89
CA ALA A 99 1.44 -2.27 14.02
C ALA A 99 1.92 -3.04 15.26
N ASN A 100 2.81 -2.46 16.06
CA ASN A 100 3.18 -3.03 17.37
C ASN A 100 2.06 -2.87 18.40
N GLN A 101 1.28 -1.79 18.27
CA GLN A 101 0.01 -1.58 18.96
C GLN A 101 -1.09 -1.35 17.94
N ALA A 102 -2.36 -1.46 18.36
CA ALA A 102 -3.49 -1.19 17.49
C ALA A 102 -3.45 0.27 16.97
N LEU A 103 -3.70 0.44 15.67
CA LEU A 103 -3.92 1.75 15.07
C LEU A 103 -5.28 2.31 15.48
N SER A 104 -5.53 3.58 15.19
CA SER A 104 -6.86 4.17 15.42
C SER A 104 -7.93 3.44 14.62
N ILE A 105 -9.15 3.43 15.17
CA ILE A 105 -10.33 3.16 14.35
C ILE A 105 -10.62 4.40 13.52
N GLN A 106 -10.69 4.22 12.20
CA GLN A 106 -10.71 5.31 11.25
C GLN A 106 -11.45 4.93 9.97
N LEU A 107 -11.66 5.91 9.11
CA LEU A 107 -12.09 5.72 7.73
C LEU A 107 -11.47 6.80 6.84
N HIS A 108 -11.68 6.67 5.54
CA HIS A 108 -11.21 7.61 4.56
C HIS A 108 -12.33 8.17 3.69
N PRO A 109 -12.32 9.48 3.37
CA PRO A 109 -13.27 10.06 2.42
C PRO A 109 -13.04 9.57 0.99
N ASP A 110 -14.10 9.61 0.19
CA ASP A 110 -14.03 9.42 -1.27
C ASP A 110 -13.35 10.60 -1.98
N ASP A 111 -13.21 10.51 -3.31
CA ASP A 111 -12.55 11.56 -4.10
C ASP A 111 -13.31 12.90 -4.04
N GLU A 112 -14.64 12.90 -4.04
CA GLU A 112 -15.45 14.12 -4.02
C GLU A 112 -15.28 14.84 -2.68
N LEU A 113 -15.45 14.12 -1.57
CA LEU A 113 -15.36 14.66 -0.23
C LEU A 113 -13.93 15.05 0.13
N ALA A 114 -12.93 14.26 -0.28
CA ALA A 114 -11.52 14.59 -0.08
C ALA A 114 -11.11 15.83 -0.87
N LYS A 115 -11.65 15.99 -2.08
CA LYS A 115 -11.39 17.17 -2.92
C LYS A 115 -12.03 18.41 -2.32
N GLU A 116 -13.27 18.32 -1.88
CA GLU A 116 -14.02 19.44 -1.29
C GLU A 116 -13.36 19.93 0.01
N ARG A 117 -13.05 19.01 0.93
CA ARG A 117 -12.61 19.38 2.29
C ARG A 117 -11.10 19.54 2.44
N HIS A 118 -10.31 18.82 1.65
CA HIS A 118 -8.85 18.72 1.83
C HIS A 118 -8.06 19.03 0.57
N ASN A 119 -8.72 19.29 -0.57
CA ASN A 119 -8.08 19.41 -1.88
C ASN A 119 -7.18 18.21 -2.23
N SER A 120 -7.53 17.02 -1.74
CA SER A 120 -6.79 15.77 -1.89
C SER A 120 -7.52 14.77 -2.79
N PHE A 121 -6.85 13.68 -3.16
CA PHE A 121 -7.55 12.48 -3.64
C PHE A 121 -8.27 11.79 -2.47
N GLY A 122 -9.27 10.98 -2.81
CA GLY A 122 -9.80 9.96 -1.90
C GLY A 122 -8.72 8.94 -1.55
N LYS A 123 -9.05 8.00 -0.67
CA LYS A 123 -8.08 7.03 -0.17
C LYS A 123 -8.71 5.64 -0.08
N THR A 124 -8.96 5.06 -1.25
CA THR A 124 -9.17 3.62 -1.39
C THR A 124 -7.85 2.89 -1.22
N GLU A 125 -7.90 1.77 -0.51
CA GLU A 125 -6.73 0.97 -0.15
C GLU A 125 -6.96 -0.53 -0.38
N MET A 126 -5.86 -1.27 -0.38
CA MET A 126 -5.86 -2.69 -0.12
C MET A 126 -4.75 -3.02 0.88
N TRP A 127 -4.94 -4.09 1.63
CA TRP A 127 -3.96 -4.62 2.56
C TRP A 127 -3.63 -6.07 2.24
N TYR A 128 -2.34 -6.39 2.23
CA TYR A 128 -1.81 -7.74 2.17
C TYR A 128 -1.06 -8.03 3.46
N VAL A 129 -1.50 -9.01 4.25
CA VAL A 129 -0.86 -9.38 5.51
C VAL A 129 0.44 -10.13 5.21
N VAL A 130 1.57 -9.45 5.43
CA VAL A 130 2.92 -10.00 5.22
C VAL A 130 3.32 -10.90 6.39
N GLN A 131 2.91 -10.56 7.61
CA GLN A 131 3.08 -11.38 8.81
C GLN A 131 2.06 -10.97 9.88
N ALA A 132 1.58 -11.92 10.67
CA ALA A 132 0.70 -11.66 11.81
C ALA A 132 1.12 -12.51 13.02
N ASN A 133 1.13 -11.91 14.22
CA ASN A 133 1.32 -12.69 15.45
C ASN A 133 0.08 -13.54 15.74
N PRO A 134 0.18 -14.62 16.53
CA PRO A 134 -0.99 -15.37 16.97
C PRO A 134 -2.03 -14.45 17.64
N GLY A 135 -3.27 -14.48 17.15
CA GLY A 135 -4.37 -13.65 17.66
C GLY A 135 -4.39 -12.20 17.16
N SER A 136 -3.42 -11.79 16.33
CA SER A 136 -3.50 -10.51 15.62
C SER A 136 -4.73 -10.45 14.74
N ASN A 137 -5.32 -9.25 14.65
CA ASN A 137 -6.61 -9.04 13.99
C ASN A 137 -6.61 -7.77 13.16
N LEU A 138 -7.59 -7.69 12.28
CA LEU A 138 -8.00 -6.45 11.61
C LEU A 138 -9.45 -6.15 11.98
N ILE A 139 -9.76 -4.87 12.12
CA ILE A 139 -11.13 -4.37 12.18
C ILE A 139 -11.47 -3.89 10.78
N VAL A 140 -12.50 -4.45 10.16
CA VAL A 140 -12.91 -4.07 8.79
C VAL A 140 -14.41 -4.09 8.67
N GLY A 141 -15.03 -2.91 8.60
CA GLY A 141 -16.46 -2.71 8.46
C GLY A 141 -17.29 -3.08 9.70
N PHE A 142 -18.60 -3.08 9.53
CA PHE A 142 -19.57 -3.39 10.58
C PHE A 142 -19.97 -4.87 10.55
N LYS A 143 -20.35 -5.44 11.70
CA LYS A 143 -20.86 -6.83 11.79
C LYS A 143 -22.19 -7.01 11.05
N LYS A 144 -23.00 -5.95 11.02
CA LYS A 144 -24.32 -5.85 10.40
C LYS A 144 -24.52 -4.43 9.89
N ASP A 145 -25.45 -4.25 8.97
CA ASP A 145 -25.91 -2.92 8.60
C ASP A 145 -26.29 -2.15 9.86
N THR A 146 -25.77 -0.93 9.98
CA THR A 146 -25.99 -0.04 11.13
C THR A 146 -26.61 1.26 10.63
N THR A 147 -27.03 2.11 11.56
CA THR A 147 -27.49 3.47 11.26
C THR A 147 -26.54 4.51 11.86
N VAL A 148 -26.71 5.77 11.47
CA VAL A 148 -26.00 6.90 12.08
C VAL A 148 -26.27 6.97 13.59
N ASP A 149 -27.53 6.78 14.00
CA ASP A 149 -27.94 6.86 15.40
C ASP A 149 -27.32 5.75 16.25
N GLU A 150 -27.36 4.50 15.77
CA GLU A 150 -26.70 3.35 16.43
C GLU A 150 -25.18 3.56 16.52
N TYR A 151 -24.55 4.00 15.43
CA TYR A 151 -23.13 4.33 15.44
C TYR A 151 -22.78 5.41 16.49
N LEU A 152 -23.57 6.49 16.55
CA LEU A 152 -23.37 7.58 17.50
C LEU A 152 -23.56 7.11 18.95
N GLU A 153 -24.53 6.24 19.21
CA GLU A 153 -24.72 5.63 20.53
C GLU A 153 -23.47 4.86 20.95
N HIS A 154 -22.96 3.97 20.10
CA HIS A 154 -21.74 3.20 20.38
C HIS A 154 -20.48 4.07 20.47
N LEU A 155 -20.40 5.15 19.70
CA LEU A 155 -19.31 6.12 19.77
C LEU A 155 -19.30 6.84 21.13
N HIS A 156 -20.44 7.37 21.58
CA HIS A 156 -20.56 8.09 22.85
C HIS A 156 -20.33 7.17 24.06
N ASN A 157 -20.81 5.93 23.97
CA ASN A 157 -20.68 4.94 25.05
C ASN A 157 -19.32 4.21 25.04
N LYS A 158 -18.42 4.52 24.09
CA LYS A 158 -17.11 3.85 23.90
C LYS A 158 -17.23 2.33 23.67
N THR A 159 -18.28 1.90 22.98
CA THR A 159 -18.61 0.51 22.70
C THR A 159 -18.57 0.18 21.20
N LEU A 160 -17.82 0.95 20.39
CA LEU A 160 -17.70 0.73 18.94
C LEU A 160 -17.33 -0.72 18.56
N LEU A 161 -16.49 -1.40 19.33
CA LEU A 161 -16.09 -2.79 19.06
C LEU A 161 -17.28 -3.78 19.09
N ASP A 162 -18.39 -3.41 19.73
CA ASP A 162 -19.57 -4.26 19.80
C ASP A 162 -20.26 -4.37 18.43
N ILE A 163 -20.12 -3.36 17.57
CA ILE A 163 -20.73 -3.30 16.24
C ILE A 163 -19.75 -3.49 15.08
N LEU A 164 -18.44 -3.46 15.32
CA LEU A 164 -17.41 -3.58 14.27
C LEU A 164 -16.97 -5.03 14.02
N ASN A 165 -16.80 -5.41 12.76
CA ASN A 165 -16.30 -6.75 12.41
C ASN A 165 -14.80 -6.87 12.73
N VAL A 166 -14.41 -7.99 13.34
CA VAL A 166 -13.04 -8.27 13.77
C VAL A 166 -12.62 -9.63 13.21
N ASP A 167 -11.63 -9.62 12.32
CA ASP A 167 -11.11 -10.83 11.69
C ASP A 167 -9.73 -11.16 12.26
N ILE A 168 -9.55 -12.39 12.75
CA ILE A 168 -8.21 -12.91 13.07
C ILE A 168 -7.48 -13.19 11.75
N VAL A 169 -6.29 -12.62 11.60
CA VAL A 169 -5.55 -12.64 10.34
C VAL A 169 -4.28 -13.49 10.40
N LYS A 170 -3.88 -13.98 9.24
CA LYS A 170 -2.60 -14.69 9.04
C LYS A 170 -1.89 -14.19 7.78
N GLU A 171 -0.63 -14.57 7.62
CA GLU A 171 0.14 -14.29 6.40
C GLU A 171 -0.64 -14.71 5.15
N GLY A 172 -0.67 -13.84 4.15
CA GLY A 172 -1.37 -14.05 2.89
C GLY A 172 -2.82 -13.59 2.88
N ASP A 173 -3.40 -13.19 4.01
CA ASP A 173 -4.74 -12.63 3.99
C ASP A 173 -4.76 -11.28 3.28
N VAL A 174 -5.82 -11.02 2.50
CA VAL A 174 -6.00 -9.82 1.69
C VAL A 174 -7.32 -9.16 2.03
N TYR A 175 -7.31 -7.84 2.16
CA TYR A 175 -8.50 -7.04 2.44
C TYR A 175 -8.54 -5.83 1.50
N PHE A 176 -9.70 -5.58 0.90
CA PHE A 176 -9.96 -4.36 0.15
C PHE A 176 -10.70 -3.35 1.04
N ILE A 177 -10.19 -2.13 1.08
CA ILE A 177 -10.70 -1.05 1.93
C ILE A 177 -11.17 0.09 1.03
N PRO A 178 -12.43 0.03 0.54
CA PRO A 178 -13.01 1.18 -0.15
C PRO A 178 -13.21 2.34 0.83
N THR A 179 -13.35 3.54 0.27
CA THR A 179 -13.62 4.75 1.06
C THR A 179 -14.93 4.62 1.84
N GLY A 180 -14.99 5.27 2.99
CA GLY A 180 -16.08 5.18 3.95
C GLY A 180 -16.08 3.94 4.85
N ARG A 181 -15.29 2.91 4.54
CA ARG A 181 -15.18 1.74 5.39
C ARG A 181 -14.50 2.07 6.71
N VAL A 182 -15.19 1.84 7.83
CA VAL A 182 -14.56 1.88 9.16
C VAL A 182 -13.58 0.72 9.28
N HIS A 183 -12.34 1.00 9.68
CA HIS A 183 -11.31 -0.02 9.79
C HIS A 183 -10.23 0.35 10.83
N ALA A 184 -9.44 -0.65 11.23
CA ALA A 184 -8.24 -0.49 12.03
C ALA A 184 -7.29 -1.68 11.85
N ILE A 185 -5.98 -1.42 11.92
CA ILE A 185 -4.97 -2.47 11.96
C ILE A 185 -4.69 -2.81 13.43
N GLY A 186 -4.94 -4.06 13.82
CA GLY A 186 -4.71 -4.54 15.19
C GLY A 186 -3.22 -4.77 15.49
N ALA A 187 -2.92 -4.92 16.78
CA ALA A 187 -1.56 -5.13 17.26
C ALA A 187 -0.97 -6.46 16.72
N GLY A 188 0.34 -6.42 16.44
CA GLY A 188 1.11 -7.55 15.93
C GLY A 188 0.99 -7.80 14.43
N VAL A 189 0.31 -6.95 13.65
CA VAL A 189 0.21 -7.09 12.19
C VAL A 189 1.34 -6.34 11.47
N LEU A 190 1.99 -7.01 10.52
CA LEU A 190 2.84 -6.40 9.50
C LEU A 190 2.15 -6.58 8.14
N LEU A 191 1.86 -5.49 7.44
CA LEU A 191 1.17 -5.56 6.15
C LEU A 191 1.80 -4.66 5.08
N ALA A 192 1.55 -5.00 3.81
CA ALA A 192 1.75 -4.10 2.69
C ALA A 192 0.42 -3.38 2.40
N GLU A 193 0.48 -2.06 2.23
CA GLU A 193 -0.65 -1.20 1.91
C GLU A 193 -0.41 -0.55 0.54
N ILE A 194 -1.38 -0.72 -0.36
CA ILE A 194 -1.45 0.00 -1.62
C ILE A 194 -2.68 0.88 -1.56
N GLN A 195 -2.51 2.17 -1.81
CA GLN A 195 -3.58 3.15 -1.72
C GLN A 195 -3.42 4.24 -2.79
N GLN A 196 -4.48 5.01 -3.03
CA GLN A 196 -4.38 6.28 -3.75
C GLN A 196 -3.42 7.24 -3.03
N THR A 197 -2.81 8.19 -3.75
CA THR A 197 -1.93 9.22 -3.15
C THR A 197 -2.70 10.21 -2.28
N SER A 198 -3.01 9.82 -1.03
CA SER A 198 -3.72 10.64 -0.06
C SER A 198 -3.30 10.27 1.36
N ASP A 199 -3.17 11.26 2.24
CA ASP A 199 -2.91 11.05 3.68
C ASP A 199 -4.11 11.47 4.54
N VAL A 200 -5.28 11.68 3.92
CA VAL A 200 -6.49 12.11 4.62
C VAL A 200 -7.10 10.95 5.40
N THR A 201 -7.26 11.13 6.71
CA THR A 201 -7.76 10.10 7.62
C THR A 201 -8.73 10.71 8.62
N TYR A 202 -9.96 10.19 8.66
CA TYR A 202 -10.92 10.52 9.71
C TYR A 202 -10.83 9.50 10.83
N ARG A 203 -10.13 9.90 11.90
CA ARG A 203 -10.00 9.12 13.12
C ARG A 203 -11.24 9.26 13.98
N ILE A 204 -11.91 8.15 14.30
CA ILE A 204 -13.13 8.16 15.13
C ILE A 204 -12.89 7.67 16.54
N TYR A 205 -11.90 6.79 16.75
CA TYR A 205 -11.51 6.34 18.08
C TYR A 205 -10.03 5.97 18.14
N ASP A 206 -9.40 6.25 19.28
CA ASP A 206 -7.95 6.09 19.44
C ASP A 206 -7.49 5.39 20.71
N TRP A 207 -8.36 4.58 21.33
CA TRP A 207 -8.06 3.84 22.56
C TRP A 207 -7.71 4.74 23.74
N ASP A 208 -8.18 6.00 23.73
CA ASP A 208 -7.88 7.01 24.74
C ASP A 208 -6.37 7.19 24.99
N ARG A 209 -5.53 6.87 24.00
CA ARG A 209 -4.08 6.97 24.12
C ARG A 209 -3.62 8.43 24.13
N VAL A 210 -2.45 8.67 24.73
CA VAL A 210 -1.80 9.98 24.78
C VAL A 210 -0.37 9.90 24.23
N ASP A 211 0.13 11.02 23.72
CA ASP A 211 1.54 11.16 23.34
C ASP A 211 2.47 11.33 24.57
N ASP A 212 3.78 11.43 24.33
CA ASP A 212 4.80 11.63 25.38
C ASP A 212 4.60 12.92 26.20
N LYS A 213 3.75 13.83 25.73
CA LYS A 213 3.39 15.10 26.39
C LYS A 213 2.01 15.04 27.05
N GLY A 214 1.32 13.91 27.01
CA GLY A 214 0.00 13.72 27.59
C GLY A 214 -1.16 14.21 26.73
N ASN A 215 -0.94 14.56 25.46
CA ASN A 215 -2.00 15.03 24.57
C ASN A 215 -2.67 13.86 23.84
N HIS A 216 -4.00 13.90 23.73
CA HIS A 216 -4.74 13.01 22.83
C HIS A 216 -4.56 13.42 21.37
N ARG A 217 -4.59 12.44 20.47
CA ARG A 217 -4.64 12.72 19.03
C ARG A 217 -6.03 13.21 18.64
N GLU A 218 -6.05 14.06 17.62
CA GLU A 218 -7.27 14.61 17.06
C GLU A 218 -8.21 13.51 16.52
N LEU A 219 -9.49 13.66 16.87
CA LEU A 219 -10.61 12.86 16.36
C LEU A 219 -11.44 13.74 15.42
N HIS A 220 -11.99 13.11 14.38
CA HIS A 220 -12.72 13.74 13.28
C HIS A 220 -14.16 13.20 13.24
N THR A 221 -14.78 13.04 14.39
CA THR A 221 -16.06 12.32 14.55
C THR A 221 -17.20 12.98 13.79
N THR A 222 -17.23 14.31 13.68
CA THR A 222 -18.22 15.05 12.89
C THR A 222 -18.02 14.83 11.39
N ASP A 223 -16.79 14.99 10.90
CA ASP A 223 -16.47 14.82 9.47
C ASP A 223 -16.72 13.39 8.99
N ALA A 224 -16.48 12.42 9.88
CA ALA A 224 -16.70 11.00 9.64
C ALA A 224 -18.16 10.65 9.32
N LEU A 225 -19.14 11.35 9.92
CA LEU A 225 -20.56 10.96 9.82
C LEU A 225 -21.07 10.88 8.38
N THR A 226 -20.65 11.82 7.54
CA THR A 226 -21.04 11.88 6.12
C THR A 226 -20.16 11.03 5.22
N ALA A 227 -19.05 10.52 5.75
CA ALA A 227 -18.09 9.72 4.99
C ALA A 227 -18.29 8.21 5.23
N ILE A 228 -18.87 7.79 6.36
CA ILE A 228 -19.04 6.38 6.70
C ILE A 228 -20.01 5.67 5.74
N ASP A 229 -19.58 4.51 5.26
CA ASP A 229 -20.47 3.49 4.68
C ASP A 229 -21.00 2.59 5.81
N TYR A 230 -22.28 2.76 6.15
CA TYR A 230 -22.95 2.05 7.24
C TYR A 230 -23.41 0.63 6.87
N LYS A 231 -23.15 0.18 5.63
CA LYS A 231 -23.51 -1.17 5.18
C LYS A 231 -22.45 -2.21 5.58
N ALA A 232 -22.92 -3.36 6.02
CA ALA A 232 -22.07 -4.52 6.27
C ALA A 232 -21.85 -5.35 4.99
N GLN A 233 -20.82 -6.17 5.04
CA GLN A 233 -20.58 -7.23 4.07
C GLN A 233 -20.57 -8.58 4.79
N GLU A 234 -20.99 -9.63 4.10
CA GLU A 234 -20.96 -10.99 4.65
C GLU A 234 -19.52 -11.45 4.96
N ASN A 235 -18.58 -11.04 4.10
CA ASN A 235 -17.16 -11.29 4.29
C ASN A 235 -16.34 -10.13 3.71
N TYR A 236 -15.38 -9.63 4.49
CA TYR A 236 -14.47 -8.56 4.09
C TYR A 236 -13.14 -9.08 3.54
N LYS A 237 -12.81 -10.34 3.84
CA LYS A 237 -11.58 -10.97 3.37
C LYS A 237 -11.70 -11.39 1.90
N THR A 238 -10.78 -10.92 1.09
CA THR A 238 -10.68 -11.31 -0.32
C THR A 238 -10.24 -12.76 -0.43
N THR A 239 -11.04 -13.55 -1.16
CA THR A 239 -10.71 -14.96 -1.47
C THR A 239 -10.03 -15.04 -2.82
N TYR A 240 -8.89 -15.71 -2.88
CA TYR A 240 -8.15 -15.93 -4.11
C TYR A 240 -7.37 -17.25 -4.00
N ASN A 241 -7.01 -17.83 -5.15
CA ASN A 241 -6.17 -19.02 -5.23
C ASN A 241 -4.91 -18.67 -6.02
N THR A 242 -3.74 -19.08 -5.52
CA THR A 242 -2.47 -18.85 -6.20
C THR A 242 -2.07 -20.06 -7.03
N GLU A 243 -1.46 -19.80 -8.19
CA GLU A 243 -0.75 -20.82 -8.95
C GLU A 243 0.74 -20.48 -9.01
N VAL A 244 1.58 -21.50 -8.84
CA VAL A 244 3.04 -21.34 -8.91
C VAL A 244 3.47 -20.98 -10.33
N ASN A 245 4.44 -20.08 -10.43
CA ASN A 245 4.98 -19.52 -11.66
C ASN A 245 3.92 -18.86 -12.55
N LYS A 246 2.87 -18.29 -11.94
CA LYS A 246 1.81 -17.53 -12.61
C LYS A 246 1.48 -16.24 -11.86
N VAL A 247 0.96 -15.30 -12.62
CA VAL A 247 0.36 -14.06 -12.09
C VAL A 247 -1.12 -14.34 -11.85
N THR A 248 -1.59 -14.15 -10.63
CA THR A 248 -3.00 -14.31 -10.27
C THR A 248 -3.58 -12.99 -9.78
N ASN A 249 -4.72 -12.58 -10.34
CA ASN A 249 -5.42 -11.39 -9.85
C ASN A 249 -5.99 -11.60 -8.45
N ILE A 250 -5.78 -10.61 -7.58
CA ILE A 250 -6.35 -10.59 -6.22
C ILE A 250 -7.32 -9.45 -6.02
N ILE A 251 -7.03 -8.27 -6.57
CA ILE A 251 -7.89 -7.08 -6.51
C ILE A 251 -7.90 -6.44 -7.88
N ASP A 252 -9.08 -6.05 -8.34
CA ASP A 252 -9.27 -5.19 -9.51
C ASP A 252 -10.28 -4.11 -9.14
N CYS A 253 -9.82 -2.86 -9.07
CA CYS A 253 -10.67 -1.71 -8.77
C CYS A 253 -10.35 -0.53 -9.69
N GLN A 254 -11.19 0.50 -9.68
CA GLN A 254 -11.05 1.65 -10.58
C GLN A 254 -9.75 2.45 -10.41
N TYR A 255 -9.03 2.25 -9.31
CA TYR A 255 -7.81 2.99 -8.98
C TYR A 255 -6.53 2.22 -9.27
N PHE A 256 -6.57 0.90 -9.10
CA PHE A 256 -5.44 0.01 -9.32
C PHE A 256 -5.90 -1.44 -9.41
N THR A 257 -5.13 -2.25 -10.14
CA THR A 257 -5.16 -3.70 -10.06
C THR A 257 -3.99 -4.16 -9.20
N THR A 258 -4.21 -5.18 -8.37
CA THR A 258 -3.15 -5.91 -7.68
C THR A 258 -3.24 -7.38 -8.01
N ASN A 259 -2.12 -7.96 -8.40
CA ASN A 259 -1.94 -9.38 -8.63
C ASN A 259 -0.90 -9.92 -7.64
N ILE A 260 -0.97 -11.22 -7.37
CA ILE A 260 0.08 -11.96 -6.67
C ILE A 260 0.86 -12.82 -7.67
N VAL A 261 2.17 -12.82 -7.53
CA VAL A 261 3.08 -13.66 -8.32
C VAL A 261 3.80 -14.59 -7.35
N VAL A 262 3.58 -15.89 -7.50
CA VAL A 262 4.28 -16.92 -6.74
C VAL A 262 5.32 -17.55 -7.65
N ILE A 263 6.58 -17.54 -7.24
CA ILE A 263 7.70 -18.09 -8.01
C ILE A 263 8.26 -19.27 -7.25
N ASP A 264 8.43 -20.40 -7.91
CA ASP A 264 9.00 -21.60 -7.27
C ASP A 264 10.52 -21.49 -7.08
N ASN A 265 11.07 -22.44 -6.35
CA ASN A 265 12.50 -22.64 -6.26
C ASN A 265 13.15 -22.88 -7.64
N GLU A 266 14.31 -22.28 -7.88
CA GLU A 266 15.11 -22.41 -9.10
C GLU A 266 14.27 -22.22 -10.39
N SER A 267 13.37 -21.24 -10.37
CA SER A 267 12.45 -20.94 -11.47
C SER A 267 12.68 -19.57 -12.08
N GLU A 268 12.32 -19.43 -13.36
CA GLU A 268 12.32 -18.17 -14.09
C GLU A 268 10.97 -17.97 -14.78
N MET A 269 10.43 -16.76 -14.68
CA MET A 269 9.22 -16.31 -15.37
C MET A 269 9.58 -15.26 -16.41
N LYS A 270 9.01 -15.40 -17.61
CA LYS A 270 9.03 -14.33 -18.63
C LYS A 270 7.83 -13.42 -18.40
N ILE A 271 8.09 -12.13 -18.27
CA ILE A 271 7.06 -11.11 -18.06
C ILE A 271 6.89 -10.30 -19.35
N ASP A 272 5.64 -10.10 -19.74
CA ASP A 272 5.25 -9.23 -20.85
C ASP A 272 4.17 -8.26 -20.35
N HIS A 273 4.44 -6.97 -20.45
CA HIS A 273 3.53 -5.88 -20.08
C HIS A 273 3.08 -5.08 -21.31
N ALA A 274 3.21 -5.64 -22.52
CA ALA A 274 2.81 -4.97 -23.74
C ALA A 274 1.32 -4.56 -23.76
N ASP A 275 0.47 -5.26 -23.02
CA ASP A 275 -0.95 -4.99 -22.83
C ASP A 275 -1.25 -3.88 -21.80
N LYS A 276 -0.28 -3.55 -20.93
CA LYS A 276 -0.45 -2.54 -19.87
C LYS A 276 0.05 -1.18 -20.35
N ASP A 277 -0.83 -0.19 -20.50
CA ASP A 277 -0.42 1.21 -20.74
C ASP A 277 -0.24 1.98 -19.43
N SER A 278 0.65 1.45 -18.59
CA SER A 278 0.87 1.83 -17.20
C SER A 278 2.31 1.53 -16.79
N PHE A 279 2.78 2.20 -15.73
CA PHE A 279 3.90 1.68 -14.95
C PHE A 279 3.45 0.43 -14.17
N VAL A 280 4.39 -0.41 -13.76
CA VAL A 280 4.09 -1.59 -12.92
C VAL A 280 4.99 -1.57 -11.69
N ILE A 281 4.41 -1.72 -10.50
CA ILE A 281 5.15 -1.81 -9.24
C ILE A 281 5.21 -3.27 -8.82
N TYR A 282 6.36 -3.71 -8.35
CA TYR A 282 6.51 -5.00 -7.68
C TYR A 282 6.96 -4.79 -6.23
N MET A 283 6.21 -5.35 -5.28
CA MET A 283 6.63 -5.45 -3.88
C MET A 283 7.02 -6.89 -3.56
N CYS A 284 8.23 -7.12 -3.06
CA CYS A 284 8.63 -8.45 -2.62
C CYS A 284 8.14 -8.70 -1.19
N VAL A 285 7.14 -9.57 -1.05
CA VAL A 285 6.51 -9.90 0.24
C VAL A 285 7.01 -11.23 0.82
N GLY A 286 7.75 -12.02 0.03
CA GLY A 286 8.41 -13.25 0.46
C GLY A 286 9.56 -13.66 -0.46
N GLY A 287 10.60 -14.27 0.12
CA GLY A 287 11.77 -14.75 -0.61
C GLY A 287 12.65 -13.63 -1.20
N ASN A 288 13.33 -13.94 -2.30
CA ASN A 288 14.22 -13.04 -3.03
C ASN A 288 14.13 -13.34 -4.52
N VAL A 289 14.11 -12.30 -5.36
CA VAL A 289 14.07 -12.44 -6.81
C VAL A 289 15.13 -11.58 -7.48
N VAL A 290 15.44 -11.89 -8.75
CA VAL A 290 16.29 -11.07 -9.60
C VAL A 290 15.52 -10.75 -10.88
N PHE A 291 15.44 -9.46 -11.21
CA PHE A 291 14.89 -8.98 -12.47
C PHE A 291 16.00 -8.93 -13.52
N HIS A 292 15.79 -9.57 -14.67
CA HIS A 292 16.70 -9.62 -15.81
C HIS A 292 16.13 -8.79 -16.96
N TYR A 293 16.83 -7.74 -17.39
CA TYR A 293 16.38 -6.79 -18.41
C TYR A 293 17.53 -6.37 -19.32
N ASP A 294 17.21 -5.84 -20.51
CA ASP A 294 18.18 -5.42 -21.54
C ASP A 294 19.29 -6.48 -21.79
N ASP A 295 18.87 -7.75 -21.88
CA ASP A 295 19.63 -9.00 -22.10
C ASP A 295 20.74 -9.36 -21.10
N GLU A 296 21.43 -8.39 -20.48
CA GLU A 296 22.59 -8.61 -19.59
C GLU A 296 22.49 -7.90 -18.23
N CYS A 297 21.44 -7.11 -17.98
CA CYS A 297 21.31 -6.35 -16.73
C CYS A 297 20.47 -7.11 -15.70
N GLU A 298 20.91 -7.04 -14.44
CA GLU A 298 20.24 -7.65 -13.30
C GLU A 298 19.90 -6.59 -12.25
N GLU A 299 18.73 -6.71 -11.62
CA GLU A 299 18.37 -5.93 -10.42
C GLU A 299 17.75 -6.88 -9.36
N PRO A 300 18.43 -7.10 -8.23
CA PRO A 300 17.89 -7.93 -7.16
C PRO A 300 16.81 -7.21 -6.36
N LEU A 301 15.81 -7.99 -5.93
CA LEU A 301 14.72 -7.53 -5.07
C LEU A 301 14.49 -8.54 -3.93
N ALA A 302 14.85 -8.13 -2.72
CA ALA A 302 14.69 -8.92 -1.51
C ALA A 302 13.34 -8.66 -0.83
N LYS A 303 12.89 -9.59 0.02
CA LYS A 303 11.71 -9.39 0.88
C LYS A 303 11.78 -8.04 1.61
N GLY A 304 10.70 -7.28 1.50
CA GLY A 304 10.59 -5.94 2.06
C GLY A 304 10.99 -4.83 1.10
N GLU A 305 11.51 -5.15 -0.09
CA GLU A 305 11.86 -4.14 -1.10
C GLU A 305 10.76 -3.98 -2.15
N THR A 306 10.75 -2.80 -2.76
CA THR A 306 9.79 -2.41 -3.80
C THR A 306 10.54 -1.86 -5.01
N VAL A 307 10.04 -2.15 -6.21
CA VAL A 307 10.58 -1.63 -7.46
C VAL A 307 9.47 -1.15 -8.39
N LEU A 308 9.72 -0.05 -9.10
CA LEU A 308 8.85 0.47 -10.16
C LEU A 308 9.47 0.15 -11.52
N ILE A 309 8.71 -0.56 -12.34
CA ILE A 309 8.99 -0.81 -13.75
C ILE A 309 8.39 0.34 -14.56
N PRO A 310 9.20 1.17 -15.23
CA PRO A 310 8.70 2.23 -16.09
C PRO A 310 7.82 1.67 -17.21
N ALA A 311 6.80 2.41 -17.63
CA ALA A 311 5.89 1.96 -18.70
C ALA A 311 6.61 1.61 -20.01
N LEU A 312 7.80 2.18 -20.25
CA LEU A 312 8.63 1.88 -21.41
C LEU A 312 9.32 0.50 -21.37
N LEU A 313 9.55 -0.08 -20.17
CA LEU A 313 10.15 -1.41 -20.00
C LEU A 313 9.05 -2.48 -19.99
N LYS A 314 8.83 -3.12 -21.16
CA LYS A 314 7.70 -4.05 -21.36
C LYS A 314 8.02 -5.51 -21.10
N LYS A 315 9.23 -5.94 -21.43
CA LYS A 315 9.62 -7.35 -21.43
C LYS A 315 10.89 -7.54 -20.62
N PHE A 316 10.85 -8.49 -19.70
CA PHE A 316 11.96 -8.84 -18.83
C PHE A 316 11.70 -10.24 -18.25
N ARG A 317 12.65 -10.76 -17.48
CA ARG A 317 12.47 -12.04 -16.77
C ARG A 317 12.62 -11.83 -15.28
N ILE A 318 11.93 -12.63 -14.47
CA ILE A 318 12.09 -12.67 -13.02
C ILE A 318 12.53 -14.08 -12.66
N SER A 319 13.70 -14.23 -12.05
CA SER A 319 14.18 -15.52 -11.56
C SER A 319 14.21 -15.55 -10.04
N SER A 320 14.04 -16.73 -9.45
CA SER A 320 14.30 -16.95 -8.03
C SER A 320 15.02 -18.27 -7.79
N LYS A 321 15.85 -18.29 -6.74
CA LYS A 321 16.57 -19.47 -6.22
C LYS A 321 15.90 -20.05 -4.97
N GLU A 322 14.70 -19.58 -4.64
CA GLU A 322 13.90 -20.05 -3.50
C GLU A 322 12.42 -19.69 -3.72
N PRO A 323 11.47 -20.30 -3.00
CA PRO A 323 10.07 -19.90 -3.09
C PRO A 323 9.91 -18.42 -2.74
N SER A 324 9.41 -17.64 -3.69
CA SER A 324 9.31 -16.19 -3.59
C SER A 324 7.91 -15.70 -3.96
N LYS A 325 7.54 -14.53 -3.44
CA LYS A 325 6.21 -13.96 -3.60
C LYS A 325 6.29 -12.47 -3.81
N LEU A 326 5.68 -12.00 -4.89
CA LEU A 326 5.58 -10.58 -5.24
C LEU A 326 4.10 -10.16 -5.29
N LEU A 327 3.85 -8.89 -4.95
CA LEU A 327 2.64 -8.20 -5.39
C LEU A 327 2.99 -7.40 -6.65
N GLU A 328 2.25 -7.59 -7.74
CA GLU A 328 2.32 -6.80 -8.97
C GLU A 328 1.17 -5.79 -8.97
N ILE A 329 1.46 -4.50 -9.10
CA ILE A 329 0.46 -3.42 -9.00
C ILE A 329 0.56 -2.51 -10.22
N TYR A 330 -0.58 -2.15 -10.82
CA TYR A 330 -0.62 -1.19 -11.94
C TYR A 330 -1.96 -0.45 -11.97
N ILE A 331 -1.99 0.65 -12.72
CA ILE A 331 -3.21 1.43 -13.01
C ILE A 331 -3.85 0.90 -14.30
N THR A 332 -5.17 0.69 -14.30
CA THR A 332 -5.98 0.17 -15.43
C THR A 332 -6.37 1.22 -16.46
#